data_AF-A0A1K2HTZ9-F1
#
_entry.id   AF-A0A1K2HTZ9-F1
#
_cell.length_a   1.000
_cell.length_b   1.000
_cell.length_c   1.000
_cell.angle_alpha   90.00
_cell.angle_beta   90.00
_cell.angle_gamma   90.00
#
_symmetry.space_group_name_H-M   'P 1'
#
loop_
_entity.id
_entity.type
_entity.pdbx_description
1 polymer ?
#
loop_
_entity_poly.entity_id
_entity_poly.type
_entity_poly.pdbx_seq_one_letter_code
_entity_poly.pdbx_strand_id
1 'polypeptide(L)'
;MRRRGPEQLSLLDWVTPRTVIPFPCGARLGRARQVARDIGKRTTEAGKDAAWDRHVAALTDELTRHGATPDQINAELNRFVALCDRLMAPGADRREG
;
A
#
# COMPACT_ATOMS: atom_id res chain seq x y z
N MET A 1 -39.48 34.49 -25.88
CA MET A 1 -38.97 33.14 -25.53
C MET A 1 -37.56 33.00 -26.10
N ARG A 2 -36.50 33.20 -25.30
CA ARG A 2 -35.11 33.06 -25.77
C ARG A 2 -34.64 31.62 -25.53
N ARG A 3 -34.28 30.90 -26.60
CA ARG A 3 -33.66 29.58 -26.48
C ARG A 3 -32.22 29.78 -25.98
N ARG A 4 -31.87 29.22 -24.81
CA ARG A 4 -30.47 29.05 -24.41
C ARG A 4 -29.83 28.09 -25.43
N GLY A 5 -28.80 28.55 -26.13
CA GLY A 5 -27.95 27.68 -26.94
C GLY A 5 -27.21 26.67 -26.05
N PRO A 6 -26.66 25.58 -26.63
CA PRO A 6 -25.91 24.60 -25.86
C PRO A 6 -24.72 25.32 -25.19
N GLU A 7 -24.71 25.32 -23.85
CA GLU A 7 -23.57 25.83 -23.08
C GLU A 7 -22.36 24.97 -23.42
N GLN A 8 -21.44 25.53 -24.20
CA GLN A 8 -20.24 24.87 -24.65
C GLN A 8 -19.38 24.59 -23.41
N LEU A 9 -19.36 23.32 -22.98
CA LEU A 9 -18.43 22.86 -21.95
C LEU A 9 -17.01 23.12 -22.46
N SER A 10 -16.35 24.09 -21.84
CA SER A 10 -14.94 24.38 -22.08
C SER A 10 -14.13 23.12 -21.77
N LEU A 11 -13.57 22.51 -22.82
CA LEU A 11 -12.64 21.38 -22.67
C LEU A 11 -11.40 21.75 -21.84
N LEU A 12 -11.13 23.05 -21.67
CA LEU A 12 -10.04 23.58 -20.88
C LEU A 12 -10.34 23.62 -19.38
N ASP A 13 -11.62 23.53 -18.98
CA ASP A 13 -12.05 23.47 -17.58
C ASP A 13 -12.24 22.02 -17.09
N TRP A 14 -11.94 21.03 -17.93
CA TRP A 14 -11.99 19.63 -17.54
C TRP A 14 -10.81 19.28 -16.64
N VAL A 15 -10.97 19.53 -15.34
CA VAL A 15 -10.11 18.96 -14.31
C VAL A 15 -10.57 17.52 -14.08
N THR A 16 -9.95 16.55 -14.76
CA THR A 16 -10.16 15.13 -14.39
C THR A 16 -9.90 14.98 -12.89
N PRO A 17 -10.87 14.46 -12.10
CA PRO A 17 -10.61 14.07 -10.73
C PRO A 17 -9.55 12.97 -10.76
N ARG A 18 -8.29 13.31 -10.54
CA ARG A 18 -7.22 12.34 -10.39
C ARG A 18 -7.32 11.80 -8.97
N THR A 19 -8.17 10.80 -8.78
CA THR A 19 -8.08 9.96 -7.60
C THR A 19 -6.89 9.04 -7.81
N VAL A 20 -5.76 9.35 -7.17
CA VAL A 20 -4.72 8.35 -6.99
C VAL A 20 -5.38 7.21 -6.23
N ILE A 21 -5.48 6.04 -6.86
CA ILE A 21 -5.87 4.81 -6.17
C ILE A 21 -4.58 4.29 -5.53
N PRO A 22 -4.35 4.49 -4.21
CA PRO A 22 -3.17 3.92 -3.56
C PRO A 22 -3.30 2.40 -3.70
N PHE A 23 -2.34 1.78 -4.39
CA PHE A 23 -2.33 0.35 -4.60
C PHE A 23 -2.16 -0.33 -3.22
N PRO A 24 -3.22 -0.96 -2.65
CA PRO A 24 -3.33 -1.14 -1.22
C PRO A 24 -2.23 -2.08 -0.71
N CYS A 25 -1.47 -1.64 0.28
CA CYS A 25 -0.41 -2.44 0.89
C CYS A 25 -0.97 -3.74 1.47
N GLY A 26 -2.21 -3.71 1.97
CA GLY A 26 -2.95 -4.90 2.43
C GLY A 26 -3.26 -5.97 1.36
N ALA A 27 -3.05 -5.67 0.07
CA ALA A 27 -3.20 -6.65 -1.02
C ALA A 27 -1.85 -7.19 -1.54
N ARG A 28 -0.71 -6.69 -1.03
CA ARG A 28 0.64 -7.02 -1.53
C ARG A 28 1.17 -8.33 -0.96
N LEU A 29 0.45 -9.44 -1.18
CA LEU A 29 0.81 -10.78 -0.69
C LEU A 29 2.24 -11.20 -1.06
N GLY A 30 2.68 -10.95 -2.31
CA GLY A 30 4.04 -11.27 -2.73
C GLY A 30 5.10 -10.54 -1.92
N ARG A 31 4.85 -9.27 -1.59
CA ARG A 31 5.76 -8.46 -0.78
C ARG A 31 5.73 -8.87 0.68
N ALA A 32 4.55 -9.13 1.25
CA ALA A 32 4.44 -9.65 2.62
C ALA A 32 5.18 -11.00 2.78
N ARG A 33 5.06 -11.91 1.79
CA ARG A 33 5.86 -13.15 1.75
C ARG A 33 7.36 -12.88 1.66
N GLN A 34 7.78 -11.88 0.86
CA GLN A 34 9.19 -11.48 0.78
C GLN A 34 9.71 -10.97 2.12
N VAL A 35 8.93 -10.13 2.83
CA VAL A 35 9.26 -9.63 4.17
C VAL A 35 9.42 -10.78 5.15
N ALA A 36 8.45 -11.69 5.19
CA ALA A 36 8.51 -12.88 6.06
C ALA A 36 9.75 -13.74 5.77
N ARG A 37 10.11 -13.95 4.50
CA ARG A 37 11.34 -14.67 4.14
C ARG A 37 12.60 -13.92 4.55
N ASP A 38 12.65 -12.60 4.39
CA ASP A 38 13.83 -11.80 4.75
C ASP A 38 14.05 -11.79 6.28
N ILE A 39 12.97 -11.61 7.05
CA ILE A 39 12.96 -11.72 8.51
C ILE A 39 13.35 -13.14 8.95
N GLY A 40 12.76 -14.17 8.33
CA GLY A 40 13.05 -15.57 8.66
C GLY A 40 14.51 -15.99 8.40
N LYS A 41 15.24 -15.28 7.54
CA LYS A 41 16.68 -15.51 7.33
C LYS A 41 17.57 -14.92 8.43
N ARG A 42 17.03 -14.04 9.28
CA ARG A 42 17.80 -13.35 10.34
C ARG A 42 17.75 -14.14 11.63
N THR A 43 18.91 -14.32 12.24
CA THR A 43 19.08 -15.08 13.48
C THR A 43 18.99 -14.21 14.73
N THR A 44 19.29 -12.91 14.61
CA THR A 44 19.23 -11.95 15.72
C THR A 44 17.94 -11.14 15.65
N GLU A 45 17.35 -10.84 16.81
CA GLU A 45 16.17 -9.96 16.89
C GLU A 45 16.46 -8.58 16.30
N ALA A 46 17.60 -7.97 16.65
CA ALA A 46 18.03 -6.70 16.04
C ALA A 46 18.14 -6.78 14.50
N GLY A 47 18.50 -7.94 13.95
CA GLY A 47 18.54 -8.16 12.51
C GLY A 47 17.16 -8.27 11.87
N LYS A 48 16.18 -8.82 12.59
CA LYS A 48 14.77 -8.90 12.17
C LYS A 48 14.12 -7.51 12.20
N ASP A 49 14.32 -6.76 13.28
CA ASP A 49 13.82 -5.39 13.43
C ASP A 49 14.38 -4.48 12.32
N ALA A 50 15.69 -4.50 12.10
CA ALA A 50 16.32 -3.74 11.03
C ALA A 50 15.86 -4.18 9.62
N ALA A 51 15.48 -5.44 9.43
CA ALA A 51 14.89 -5.89 8.17
C ALA A 51 13.47 -5.32 8.01
N TRP A 52 12.66 -5.40 9.05
CA TRP A 52 11.31 -4.85 9.09
C TRP A 52 11.29 -3.34 8.81
N ASP A 53 12.12 -2.57 9.52
CA ASP A 53 12.21 -1.11 9.38
C ASP A 53 12.52 -0.69 7.95
N ARG A 54 13.42 -1.40 7.27
CA ARG A 54 13.75 -1.13 5.85
C ARG A 54 12.54 -1.35 4.93
N HIS A 55 11.74 -2.38 5.18
CA HIS A 55 10.53 -2.64 4.38
C HIS A 55 9.44 -1.61 4.65
N VAL A 56 9.24 -1.23 5.91
CA VAL A 56 8.28 -0.18 6.30
C VAL A 56 8.69 1.16 5.70
N ALA A 57 9.95 1.57 5.83
CA ALA A 57 10.46 2.81 5.24
C ALA A 57 10.26 2.84 3.72
N ALA A 58 10.58 1.76 3.02
CA ALA A 58 10.38 1.69 1.57
C ALA A 58 8.90 1.81 1.16
N LEU A 59 7.97 1.25 1.93
CA LEU A 59 6.52 1.38 1.69
C LEU A 59 6.04 2.81 1.98
N THR A 60 6.52 3.41 3.07
CA THR A 60 6.23 4.81 3.41
C THR A 60 6.70 5.76 2.31
N ASP A 61 7.93 5.59 1.81
CA ASP A 61 8.47 6.40 0.71
C ASP A 61 7.67 6.23 -0.58
N GLU A 62 7.24 5.00 -0.87
CA GLU A 62 6.42 4.70 -2.03
C GLU A 62 5.05 5.42 -1.94
N LEU A 63 4.34 5.27 -0.82
CA LEU A 63 3.05 5.91 -0.58
C LEU A 63 3.16 7.44 -0.57
N THR A 64 4.23 7.98 0.03
CA THR A 64 4.52 9.42 0.05
C THR A 64 4.74 9.96 -1.36
N ARG A 65 5.50 9.26 -2.21
CA ARG A 65 5.67 9.63 -3.63
C ARG A 65 4.38 9.59 -4.43
N HIS A 66 3.42 8.77 -4.02
CA HIS A 66 2.07 8.73 -4.60
C HIS A 66 1.12 9.78 -4.02
N GLY A 67 1.58 10.63 -3.10
CA GLY A 67 0.77 11.71 -2.53
C GLY A 67 -0.21 11.25 -1.45
N ALA A 68 0.02 10.08 -0.85
CA ALA A 68 -0.77 9.65 0.30
C ALA A 68 -0.54 10.56 1.51
N THR A 69 -1.60 10.89 2.24
CA THR A 69 -1.49 11.65 3.49
C THR A 69 -0.91 10.77 4.61
N PRO A 70 -0.36 11.36 5.70
CA PRO A 70 0.14 10.58 6.83
C PRO A 70 -0.88 9.59 7.40
N ASP A 71 -2.16 9.98 7.47
CA ASP A 71 -3.23 9.09 7.96
C ASP A 71 -3.48 7.91 7.01
N GLN A 72 -3.42 8.15 5.70
CA GLN A 72 -3.55 7.10 4.69
C GLN A 72 -2.36 6.14 4.72
N ILE A 73 -1.14 6.68 4.90
CA ILE A 73 0.07 5.87 5.05
C ILE A 73 -0.06 4.96 6.27
N ASN A 74 -0.42 5.52 7.42
CA ASN A 74 -0.60 4.76 8.65
C ASN A 74 -1.67 3.67 8.50
N ALA A 75 -2.79 3.99 7.86
CA ALA A 75 -3.85 3.01 7.59
C ALA A 75 -3.36 1.85 6.69
N GLU A 76 -2.59 2.16 5.64
CA GLU A 76 -2.05 1.15 4.73
C GLU A 76 -0.94 0.31 5.37
N LEU A 77 -0.07 0.91 6.18
CA LEU A 77 0.94 0.19 6.94
C LEU A 77 0.29 -0.76 7.94
N ASN A 78 -0.74 -0.33 8.68
CA ASN A 78 -1.47 -1.20 9.60
C ASN A 78 -2.11 -2.41 8.88
N ARG A 79 -2.68 -2.20 7.68
CA ARG A 79 -3.19 -3.30 6.85
C ARG A 79 -2.08 -4.25 6.41
N PHE A 80 -0.90 -3.71 6.10
CA PHE A 80 0.26 -4.52 5.73
C PHE A 80 0.80 -5.33 6.92
N VAL A 81 0.87 -4.75 8.12
CA VAL A 81 1.26 -5.46 9.35
C VAL A 81 0.33 -6.63 9.60
N ALA A 82 -0.98 -6.40 9.59
CA ALA A 82 -1.97 -7.46 9.77
C ALA A 82 -1.84 -8.57 8.72
N LEU A 83 -1.49 -8.21 7.47
CA LEU A 83 -1.22 -9.19 6.42
C LEU A 83 0.03 -10.03 6.71
N CYS A 84 1.11 -9.40 7.15
CA CYS A 84 2.35 -10.07 7.53
C CYS A 84 2.13 -11.00 8.73
N ASP A 85 1.44 -10.54 9.78
CA ASP A 85 1.13 -11.35 10.96
C ASP A 85 0.35 -12.61 10.59
N ARG A 86 -0.65 -12.46 9.72
CA ARG A 86 -1.43 -13.59 9.21
C ARG A 86 -0.57 -14.61 8.47
N LEU A 87 0.44 -14.18 7.73
CA LEU A 87 1.33 -15.07 6.97
C LEU A 87 2.43 -15.70 7.83
N MET A 88 2.85 -15.02 8.90
CA MET A 88 3.88 -15.50 9.83
C MET A 88 3.29 -16.37 10.94
N ALA A 89 1.97 -16.33 11.15
CA ALA A 89 1.29 -17.20 12.10
C ALA A 89 1.51 -18.69 11.77
N PRO A 90 1.86 -19.53 12.76
CA PRO A 90 2.08 -20.95 12.55
C PRO A 90 0.79 -21.63 12.05
N GLY A 91 0.84 -22.22 10.85
CA GLY A 91 -0.29 -22.91 10.22
C GLY A 91 -0.93 -22.19 9.03
N ALA A 92 -0.44 -21.01 8.64
CA ALA A 92 -0.89 -20.31 7.43
C ALA A 92 -0.53 -21.03 6.11
N ASP A 93 0.38 -22.00 6.17
CA ASP A 93 0.92 -22.74 5.01
C ASP A 93 0.41 -24.19 4.95
N ARG A 94 -0.90 -24.39 5.16
CA ARG A 94 -1.59 -25.65 4.87
C ARG A 94 -2.78 -25.41 3.97
N ARG A 95 -2.52 -25.03 2.72
CA ARG A 95 -3.39 -25.19 1.54
C ARG A 95 -2.80 -24.32 0.44
N GLU A 96 -2.06 -24.95 -0.47
CA GLU A 96 -2.14 -24.79 -1.93
C GLU A 96 -0.88 -25.37 -2.58
N GLY A 97 -1.05 -26.49 -3.30
CA GLY A 97 -0.10 -27.03 -4.27
C GLY A 97 0.66 -28.26 -3.82
#